data_AF-A0A927JK34-F1
#
_entry.id   AF-A0A927JK34-F1
#
_cell.length_a   1.000
_cell.length_b   1.000
_cell.length_c   1.000
_cell.angle_alpha   90.00
_cell.angle_beta   90.00
_cell.angle_gamma   90.00
#
_symmetry.space_group_name_H-M   'P 1'
#
loop_
_entity.id
_entity.type
_entity.pdbx_description
1 polymer ?
#
loop_
_entity_poly.entity_id
_entity_poly.type
_entity_poly.pdbx_seq_one_letter_code
_entity_poly.pdbx_strand_id
1 'polypeptide(L)'
;MIDRLALQSLPPAQRARLIYGEVQADMSRRLWQAALGNGDGAGDGDTVTRAQLPGAAEERSSLDTLLALLKPDAPATPTAPRATTGAQVAAAGVAPPSRNDAPVTGLGPNARYAGVIDAAAERTGLSPAALAAIVDAEAGRSADGSWQTWSRNPRSSAAGLGQFLAGTWQGMAEIPGTWLNQQARGNGWLDAHGKVAAGARSALLALRYDPAASINSVADYARRNIDGLARAGVTDRDTGGNTAQLAYLGHHLGLGDAIRFMRGGLPESRARVLLNAQVGTTGSERRIEAAGGARAAHRTWLMGYLDRKFSPERFG
;
A
#
# COMPACT_ATOMS: atom_id res chain seq x y z
N MET A 1 -11.24 -16.65 16.26
CA MET A 1 -11.20 -18.09 16.58
C MET A 1 -11.61 -18.81 15.30
N ILE A 2 -10.65 -19.41 14.59
CA ILE A 2 -10.92 -20.08 13.30
C ILE A 2 -11.72 -21.35 13.59
N ASP A 3 -12.77 -21.59 12.82
CA ASP A 3 -13.61 -22.78 12.94
C ASP A 3 -12.78 -24.06 12.74
N ARG A 4 -12.82 -24.95 13.73
CA ARG A 4 -11.99 -26.16 13.80
C ARG A 4 -12.32 -27.15 12.67
N LEU A 5 -13.55 -27.13 12.17
CA LEU A 5 -14.00 -27.94 11.04
C LEU A 5 -13.46 -27.41 9.71
N ALA A 6 -13.34 -26.09 9.55
CA ALA A 6 -12.80 -25.45 8.35
C ALA A 6 -11.26 -25.61 8.21
N LEU A 7 -10.54 -25.77 9.32
CA LEU A 7 -9.10 -26.08 9.28
C LEU A 7 -8.82 -27.50 8.79
N GLN A 8 -9.69 -28.45 9.11
CA GLN A 8 -9.47 -29.87 8.80
C GLN A 8 -9.66 -30.20 7.30
N SER A 9 -10.40 -29.37 6.57
CA SER A 9 -10.61 -29.51 5.12
C SER A 9 -9.47 -28.93 4.26
N LEU A 10 -8.50 -28.24 4.86
CA LEU A 10 -7.38 -27.63 4.12
C LEU A 10 -6.19 -28.59 3.94
N PRO A 11 -5.48 -28.52 2.81
CA PRO A 11 -4.21 -29.21 2.60
C PRO A 11 -3.21 -28.96 3.74
N PRO A 12 -2.39 -29.96 4.16
CA PRO A 12 -1.53 -29.85 5.35
C PRO A 12 -0.58 -28.64 5.35
N ALA A 13 0.03 -28.32 4.21
CA ALA A 13 0.93 -27.17 4.09
C ALA A 13 0.20 -25.81 4.23
N GLN A 14 -1.03 -25.73 3.76
CA GLN A 14 -1.86 -24.52 3.82
C GLN A 14 -2.43 -24.31 5.22
N ARG A 15 -2.81 -25.41 5.87
CA ARG A 15 -3.17 -25.44 7.28
C ARG A 15 -2.01 -24.98 8.17
N ALA A 16 -0.81 -25.50 7.92
CA ALA A 16 0.39 -25.11 8.66
C ALA A 16 0.70 -23.61 8.50
N ARG A 17 0.56 -23.05 7.30
CA ARG A 17 0.76 -21.61 7.05
C ARG A 17 -0.27 -20.73 7.77
N LEU A 18 -1.54 -21.12 7.78
CA LEU A 18 -2.58 -20.37 8.48
C LEU A 18 -2.43 -20.45 10.00
N ILE A 19 -2.12 -21.63 10.53
CA ILE A 19 -1.81 -21.80 11.95
C ILE A 19 -0.58 -20.98 12.33
N TYR A 20 0.49 -21.06 11.53
CA TYR A 20 1.72 -20.32 11.78
C TYR A 20 1.48 -18.81 11.74
N GLY A 21 0.70 -18.32 10.77
CA GLY A 21 0.30 -16.91 10.67
C GLY A 21 -0.55 -16.43 11.84
N GLU A 22 -1.52 -17.23 12.30
CA GLU A 22 -2.36 -16.90 13.46
C GLU A 22 -1.53 -16.89 14.76
N VAL A 23 -0.69 -17.92 14.96
CA VAL A 23 0.19 -18.03 16.13
C VAL A 23 1.20 -16.87 16.18
N GLN A 24 1.77 -16.49 15.03
CA GLN A 24 2.63 -15.31 14.92
C GLN A 24 1.89 -14.01 15.26
N ALA A 25 0.69 -13.81 14.72
CA ALA A 25 -0.11 -12.62 14.96
C ALA A 25 -0.53 -12.49 16.43
N ASP A 26 -0.90 -13.60 17.08
CA ASP A 26 -1.23 -13.64 18.50
C ASP A 26 0.00 -13.48 19.40
N MET A 27 1.13 -14.11 19.06
CA MET A 27 2.37 -13.95 19.81
C MET A 27 2.88 -12.51 19.74
N SER A 28 2.83 -11.88 18.56
CA SER A 28 3.16 -10.46 18.40
C SER A 28 2.23 -9.56 19.21
N ARG A 29 0.92 -9.85 19.25
CA ARG A 29 -0.05 -9.11 20.07
C ARG A 29 0.27 -9.20 21.56
N ARG A 30 0.65 -10.39 22.05
CA ARG A 30 1.04 -10.62 23.45
C ARG A 30 2.34 -9.92 23.81
N LEU A 31 3.34 -9.95 22.93
CA LEU A 31 4.62 -9.25 23.13
C LEU A 31 4.40 -7.72 23.17
N TRP A 32 3.52 -7.20 22.33
CA TRP A 32 3.12 -5.78 22.37
C TRP A 32 2.33 -5.42 23.63
N GLN A 33 1.41 -6.26 24.09
CA GLN A 33 0.68 -6.05 25.35
C GLN A 33 1.61 -6.08 26.57
N ALA A 34 2.60 -6.98 26.58
CA ALA A 34 3.62 -7.06 27.61
C ALA A 34 4.56 -5.84 27.60
N ALA A 35 4.93 -5.33 26.43
CA ALA A 35 5.80 -4.15 26.29
C ALA A 35 5.11 -2.82 26.65
N LEU A 36 3.78 -2.75 26.52
CA LEU A 36 2.98 -1.57 26.88
C LEU A 36 2.52 -1.54 28.34
N GLY A 37 2.78 -2.60 29.12
CA GLY A 37 2.52 -2.62 30.55
C GLY A 37 1.04 -2.42 30.91
N ASN A 38 0.13 -3.22 30.36
CA ASN A 38 -1.21 -3.33 30.95
C ASN A 38 -1.13 -4.34 32.10
N GLY A 39 -1.05 -3.81 33.32
CA GLY A 39 -1.10 -4.57 34.55
C GLY A 39 -2.51 -5.08 34.80
N ASP A 40 -2.64 -6.40 34.90
CA ASP A 40 -3.73 -7.06 35.61
C ASP A 40 -3.09 -8.00 36.63
N GLY A 41 -2.83 -7.45 37.81
CA GLY A 41 -2.59 -8.17 39.06
C GLY A 41 -3.66 -7.72 40.06
N ALA A 42 -4.51 -8.66 40.48
CA ALA A 42 -5.71 -8.42 41.28
C ALA A 42 -5.43 -8.16 42.79
N GLY A 43 -6.38 -7.46 43.43
CA GLY A 43 -6.58 -7.31 44.90
C GLY A 43 -5.95 -6.03 45.47
N ASP A 44 -6.57 -5.21 46.32
CA ASP A 44 -7.75 -5.32 47.20
C ASP A 44 -8.06 -3.90 47.74
N GLY A 45 -9.29 -3.66 48.21
CA GLY A 45 -9.57 -2.66 49.25
C GLY A 45 -9.63 -1.15 48.92
N ASP A 46 -10.87 -0.67 48.91
CA ASP A 46 -11.35 0.56 49.57
C ASP A 46 -11.53 1.88 48.78
N THR A 47 -12.63 2.50 49.19
CA THR A 47 -13.39 3.64 48.68
C THR A 47 -12.62 4.96 48.59
N VAL A 48 -13.03 5.85 47.66
CA VAL A 48 -13.38 7.28 47.92
C VAL A 48 -13.71 8.05 46.61
N THR A 49 -14.96 8.53 46.59
CA THR A 49 -15.59 9.68 45.87
C THR A 49 -15.41 9.94 44.37
N ARG A 50 -16.57 9.81 43.72
CA ARG A 50 -17.10 10.56 42.57
C ARG A 50 -16.80 12.07 42.62
N ALA A 51 -16.16 12.60 41.57
CA ALA A 51 -16.32 13.97 41.12
C ALA A 51 -16.39 14.00 39.58
N GLN A 52 -17.51 14.52 39.07
CA GLN A 52 -17.85 14.72 37.66
C GLN A 52 -16.96 15.78 36.99
N LEU A 53 -16.47 15.49 35.78
CA LEU A 53 -16.28 16.49 34.71
C LEU A 53 -16.65 15.88 33.34
N PRO A 54 -17.32 16.62 32.44
CA PRO A 54 -17.86 16.11 31.18
C PRO A 54 -16.95 16.35 29.98
N GLY A 55 -17.06 15.47 28.97
CA GLY A 55 -16.71 15.77 27.57
C GLY A 55 -15.27 15.48 27.15
N ALA A 56 -15.04 14.29 26.56
CA ALA A 56 -14.03 14.04 25.52
C ALA A 56 -14.25 12.62 24.96
N ALA A 57 -15.35 12.46 24.23
CA ALA A 57 -15.60 11.29 23.39
C ALA A 57 -15.56 11.74 21.93
N GLU A 58 -14.39 12.10 21.40
CA GLU A 58 -14.17 12.31 19.97
C GLU A 58 -12.66 12.20 19.67
N GLU A 59 -12.31 11.82 18.44
CA GLU A 59 -10.95 11.60 17.90
C GLU A 59 -10.35 10.18 17.94
N ARG A 60 -11.15 9.12 17.72
CA ARG A 60 -10.60 7.77 17.41
C ARG A 60 -10.92 7.22 16.01
N SER A 61 -11.33 8.05 15.05
CA SER A 61 -11.80 7.55 13.74
C SER A 61 -11.43 8.40 12.51
N SER A 62 -10.57 9.41 12.61
CA SER A 62 -10.45 10.42 11.55
C SER A 62 -9.77 9.95 10.25
N LEU A 63 -8.83 8.99 10.29
CA LEU A 63 -8.03 8.65 9.09
C LEU A 63 -8.67 7.55 8.24
N ASP A 64 -9.30 6.55 8.85
CA ASP A 64 -10.06 5.51 8.12
C ASP A 64 -11.37 6.08 7.54
N THR A 65 -11.98 7.08 8.19
CA THR A 65 -13.16 7.78 7.64
C THR A 65 -12.78 8.62 6.43
N LEU A 66 -11.61 9.29 6.45
CA LEU A 66 -11.10 10.05 5.31
C LEU A 66 -10.70 9.17 4.12
N LEU A 67 -10.32 7.92 4.36
CA LEU A 67 -10.02 6.96 3.30
C LEU A 67 -11.24 6.18 2.79
N ALA A 68 -12.24 5.95 3.64
CA ALA A 68 -13.52 5.39 3.23
C ALA A 68 -14.29 6.34 2.28
N LEU A 69 -14.11 7.65 2.45
CA LEU A 69 -14.66 8.70 1.57
C LEU A 69 -13.97 8.75 0.18
N LEU A 70 -12.90 7.98 -0.04
CA LEU A 70 -12.11 7.97 -1.27
C LEU A 70 -12.57 6.92 -2.30
N LYS A 71 -13.68 6.22 -2.05
CA LYS A 71 -14.30 5.31 -3.03
C LYS A 71 -15.02 6.14 -4.10
N PRO A 72 -14.66 6.03 -5.39
CA PRO A 72 -15.54 6.50 -6.46
C PRO A 72 -16.73 5.52 -6.59
N ASP A 73 -17.94 6.07 -6.67
CA ASP A 73 -19.13 5.33 -7.09
C ASP A 73 -18.96 4.77 -8.51
N ALA A 74 -19.64 3.65 -8.76
CA ALA A 74 -19.51 2.79 -9.94
C ALA A 74 -20.10 3.41 -11.24
N PRO A 75 -20.01 2.75 -12.41
CA PRO A 75 -19.51 3.36 -13.65
C PRO A 75 -20.59 4.01 -14.52
N ALA A 76 -20.21 5.09 -15.21
CA ALA A 76 -20.91 5.54 -16.40
C ALA A 76 -20.55 4.65 -17.59
N THR A 77 -21.56 3.98 -18.17
CA THR A 77 -21.52 3.38 -19.51
C THR A 77 -21.20 4.42 -20.57
N PRO A 78 -20.26 4.15 -21.50
CA PRO A 78 -20.21 4.86 -22.77
C PRO A 78 -20.69 3.93 -23.90
N THR A 79 -21.77 4.38 -24.53
CA THR A 79 -22.31 3.97 -25.83
C THR A 79 -21.22 4.01 -26.92
N ALA A 80 -21.20 2.97 -27.76
CA ALA A 80 -20.34 2.90 -28.95
C ALA A 80 -20.76 3.93 -30.02
N PRO A 81 -19.80 4.48 -30.79
CA PRO A 81 -20.06 4.91 -32.15
C PRO A 81 -19.40 3.98 -33.19
N ARG A 82 -20.08 3.97 -34.32
CA ARG A 82 -19.95 3.15 -35.52
C ARG A 82 -18.63 3.38 -36.28
N ALA A 83 -18.20 2.36 -36.99
CA ALA A 83 -17.04 2.35 -37.87
C ALA A 83 -17.13 3.35 -39.03
N THR A 84 -16.00 4.00 -39.33
CA THR A 84 -15.67 4.54 -40.65
C THR A 84 -14.20 4.22 -40.95
N THR A 85 -14.01 3.60 -42.10
CA THR A 85 -12.77 3.12 -42.69
C THR A 85 -11.83 4.24 -43.15
N GLY A 86 -10.52 4.02 -42.96
CA GLY A 86 -9.49 4.33 -43.96
C GLY A 86 -8.70 5.64 -43.80
N ALA A 87 -7.55 5.57 -43.13
CA ALA A 87 -6.33 6.28 -43.54
C ALA A 87 -5.13 5.71 -42.77
N GLN A 88 -4.26 4.98 -43.47
CA GLN A 88 -2.95 4.55 -42.95
C GLN A 88 -2.06 5.78 -42.76
N VAL A 89 -1.50 5.92 -41.57
CA VAL A 89 -0.36 6.82 -41.33
C VAL A 89 0.73 6.02 -40.61
N ALA A 90 1.91 6.10 -41.19
CA ALA A 90 3.08 5.29 -40.91
C ALA A 90 3.50 5.30 -39.43
N ALA A 91 3.91 4.12 -38.95
CA ALA A 91 4.48 3.90 -37.64
C ALA A 91 5.81 4.68 -37.48
N ALA A 92 5.78 5.77 -36.72
CA ALA A 92 6.97 6.28 -36.06
C ALA A 92 7.19 5.42 -34.80
N GLY A 93 8.19 4.54 -34.86
CA GLY A 93 8.57 3.67 -33.75
C GLY A 93 8.97 4.50 -32.53
N VAL A 94 8.04 4.65 -31.58
CA VAL A 94 8.40 4.94 -30.19
C VAL A 94 9.02 3.66 -29.66
N ALA A 95 10.35 3.64 -29.58
CA ALA A 95 11.06 2.58 -28.87
C ALA A 95 10.45 2.46 -27.46
N PRO A 96 10.06 1.25 -27.01
CA PRO A 96 9.63 1.07 -25.63
C PRO A 96 10.76 1.54 -24.71
N PRO A 97 10.44 2.14 -23.53
CA PRO A 97 11.48 2.48 -22.57
C PRO A 97 12.30 1.22 -22.29
N SER A 98 13.63 1.33 -22.41
CA SER A 98 14.56 0.23 -22.24
C SER A 98 14.24 -0.48 -20.93
N ARG A 99 13.64 -1.68 -21.02
CA ARG A 99 13.45 -2.54 -19.86
C ARG A 99 14.82 -2.99 -19.42
N ASN A 100 15.32 -2.41 -18.34
CA ASN A 100 16.50 -2.96 -17.71
C ASN A 100 16.05 -4.20 -16.93
N ASP A 101 16.02 -5.33 -17.63
CA ASP A 101 15.67 -6.67 -17.13
C ASP A 101 16.84 -7.32 -16.37
N ALA A 102 17.87 -6.54 -16.04
CA ALA A 102 18.97 -7.01 -15.22
C ALA A 102 18.43 -7.48 -13.85
N PRO A 103 18.92 -8.62 -13.33
CA PRO A 103 18.56 -9.08 -11.99
C PRO A 103 18.81 -8.01 -10.95
N VAL A 104 17.94 -7.94 -9.94
CA VAL A 104 18.13 -6.97 -8.85
C VAL A 104 19.44 -7.24 -8.10
N THR A 105 20.22 -6.19 -7.87
CA THR A 105 21.44 -6.25 -7.04
C THR A 105 21.34 -5.29 -5.85
N GLY A 106 22.40 -5.15 -5.05
CA GLY A 106 22.46 -4.12 -3.99
C GLY A 106 21.49 -4.27 -2.80
N LEU A 107 20.77 -5.38 -2.69
CA LEU A 107 19.79 -5.63 -1.62
C LEU A 107 20.42 -5.80 -0.22
N GLY A 108 21.72 -6.07 -0.13
CA GLY A 108 22.43 -6.28 1.14
C GLY A 108 21.75 -7.38 1.99
N PRO A 109 21.37 -7.10 3.25
CA PRO A 109 20.67 -8.07 4.12
C PRO A 109 19.36 -8.62 3.54
N ASN A 110 18.80 -7.95 2.54
CA ASN A 110 17.54 -8.31 1.89
C ASN A 110 17.72 -9.19 0.64
N ALA A 111 18.94 -9.63 0.33
CA ALA A 111 19.25 -10.48 -0.83
C ALA A 111 18.41 -11.76 -0.91
N ARG A 112 17.92 -12.27 0.23
CA ARG A 112 16.96 -13.38 0.31
C ARG A 112 15.66 -13.17 -0.48
N TYR A 113 15.32 -11.91 -0.80
CA TYR A 113 14.13 -11.56 -1.57
C TYR A 113 14.39 -11.33 -3.06
N ALA A 114 15.63 -11.45 -3.54
CA ALA A 114 15.99 -11.18 -4.93
C ALA A 114 15.11 -11.95 -5.92
N GLY A 115 15.02 -13.27 -5.77
CA GLY A 115 14.24 -14.10 -6.68
C GLY A 115 12.73 -13.78 -6.72
N VAL A 116 12.13 -13.35 -5.59
CA VAL A 116 10.72 -12.95 -5.60
C VAL A 116 10.51 -11.55 -6.17
N ILE A 117 11.49 -10.65 -6.02
CA ILE A 117 11.49 -9.34 -6.68
C ILE A 117 11.60 -9.53 -8.19
N ASP A 118 12.56 -10.32 -8.65
CA ASP A 118 12.77 -10.58 -10.08
C ASP A 118 11.51 -11.20 -10.71
N ALA A 119 10.93 -12.24 -10.09
CA ALA A 119 9.72 -12.88 -10.60
C ALA A 119 8.49 -11.94 -10.61
N ALA A 120 8.34 -11.10 -9.58
CA ALA A 120 7.24 -10.14 -9.51
C ALA A 120 7.42 -9.00 -10.54
N ALA A 121 8.66 -8.56 -10.75
CA ALA A 121 9.04 -7.56 -11.73
C ALA A 121 8.77 -8.07 -13.15
N GLU A 122 9.22 -9.27 -13.48
CA GLU A 122 8.96 -9.94 -14.76
C GLU A 122 7.45 -10.02 -15.06
N ARG A 123 6.67 -10.53 -14.10
CA ARG A 123 5.22 -10.70 -14.24
C ARG A 123 4.47 -9.39 -14.48
N THR A 124 4.98 -8.28 -13.96
CA THR A 124 4.32 -6.97 -14.03
C THR A 124 4.95 -6.03 -15.06
N GLY A 125 6.07 -6.43 -15.68
CA GLY A 125 6.85 -5.60 -16.59
C GLY A 125 7.49 -4.39 -15.91
N LEU A 126 7.73 -4.45 -14.60
CA LEU A 126 8.50 -3.45 -13.86
C LEU A 126 9.99 -3.81 -13.92
N SER A 127 10.87 -2.81 -13.78
CA SER A 127 12.28 -3.11 -13.53
C SER A 127 12.44 -3.70 -12.12
N PRO A 128 13.27 -4.75 -11.93
CA PRO A 128 13.56 -5.30 -10.60
C PRO A 128 14.11 -4.26 -9.63
N ALA A 129 15.01 -3.39 -10.09
CA ALA A 129 15.58 -2.29 -9.31
C ALA A 129 14.51 -1.28 -8.86
N ALA A 130 13.57 -0.93 -9.76
CA ALA A 130 12.46 -0.04 -9.43
C ALA A 130 11.52 -0.66 -8.39
N LEU A 131 11.18 -1.95 -8.53
CA LEU A 131 10.36 -2.66 -7.56
C LEU A 131 11.05 -2.74 -6.19
N ALA A 132 12.34 -3.06 -6.16
CA ALA A 132 13.14 -3.10 -4.93
C ALA A 132 13.15 -1.74 -4.23
N ALA A 133 13.31 -0.64 -4.97
CA ALA A 133 13.26 0.71 -4.40
C ALA A 133 11.90 1.07 -3.81
N ILE A 134 10.79 0.65 -4.43
CA ILE A 134 9.45 0.85 -3.85
C ILE A 134 9.33 0.06 -2.55
N VAL A 135 9.72 -1.22 -2.53
CA VAL A 135 9.66 -2.03 -1.31
C VAL A 135 10.56 -1.46 -0.21
N ASP A 136 11.77 -1.02 -0.56
CA ASP A 136 12.74 -0.42 0.37
C ASP A 136 12.21 0.89 0.99
N ALA A 137 11.48 1.68 0.21
CA ALA A 137 10.89 2.94 0.66
C ALA A 137 9.70 2.74 1.62
N GLU A 138 8.95 1.64 1.47
CA GLU A 138 7.79 1.30 2.30
C GLU A 138 8.17 0.52 3.56
N ALA A 139 9.13 -0.39 3.45
CA ALA A 139 9.42 -1.34 4.52
C ALA A 139 10.01 -0.65 5.76
N GLY A 140 9.47 -1.01 6.93
CA GLY A 140 10.17 -0.81 8.20
C GLY A 140 11.52 -1.55 8.17
N ARG A 141 12.55 -1.00 8.81
CA ARG A 141 13.89 -1.59 8.83
C ARG A 141 14.38 -1.84 10.25
N SER A 142 15.05 -2.97 10.40
CA SER A 142 15.82 -3.29 11.60
C SER A 142 17.14 -2.52 11.61
N ALA A 143 17.84 -2.54 12.76
CA ALA A 143 19.11 -1.85 12.92
C ALA A 143 20.19 -2.33 11.94
N ASP A 144 20.11 -3.58 11.49
CA ASP A 144 21.00 -4.18 10.49
C ASP A 144 20.62 -3.81 9.04
N GLY A 145 19.55 -3.03 8.82
CA GLY A 145 19.03 -2.66 7.50
C GLY A 145 18.12 -3.70 6.85
N SER A 146 17.85 -4.83 7.52
CA SER A 146 16.90 -5.82 7.01
C SER A 146 15.46 -5.31 7.06
N TRP A 147 14.66 -5.65 6.05
CA TRP A 147 13.25 -5.30 5.96
C TRP A 147 12.41 -6.12 6.93
N GLN A 148 11.56 -5.43 7.69
CA GLN A 148 10.66 -5.99 8.70
C GLN A 148 9.32 -6.38 8.09
N THR A 149 9.12 -7.68 7.84
CA THR A 149 7.87 -8.19 7.25
C THR A 149 6.68 -8.01 8.17
N TRP A 150 6.89 -7.89 9.48
CA TRP A 150 5.85 -7.64 10.49
C TRP A 150 5.66 -6.15 10.82
N SER A 151 6.26 -5.24 10.04
CA SER A 151 6.06 -3.79 10.22
C SER A 151 4.57 -3.43 10.21
N ARG A 152 4.18 -2.54 11.11
CA ARG A 152 2.81 -2.02 11.21
C ARG A 152 2.83 -0.54 11.60
N ASN A 153 1.97 0.24 10.98
CA ASN A 153 1.75 1.63 11.38
C ASN A 153 0.81 1.68 12.61
N PRO A 154 1.19 2.35 13.71
CA PRO A 154 0.34 2.45 14.91
C PRO A 154 -0.91 3.33 14.70
N ARG A 155 -0.93 4.18 13.67
CA ARG A 155 -2.00 5.15 13.40
C ARG A 155 -2.93 4.73 12.25
N SER A 156 -2.70 3.57 11.64
CA SER A 156 -3.53 3.09 10.52
C SER A 156 -3.55 1.57 10.41
N SER A 157 -4.31 1.05 9.44
CA SER A 157 -4.31 -0.38 9.14
C SER A 157 -3.07 -0.85 8.36
N ALA A 158 -2.15 0.03 7.97
CA ALA A 158 -0.99 -0.28 7.13
C ALA A 158 -0.07 -1.33 7.78
N ALA A 159 0.30 -2.36 7.02
CA ALA A 159 1.13 -3.46 7.50
C ALA A 159 1.92 -4.14 6.38
N GLY A 160 3.01 -4.82 6.75
CA GLY A 160 3.82 -5.60 5.82
C GLY A 160 4.89 -4.78 5.11
N LEU A 161 5.63 -5.44 4.21
CA LEU A 161 6.71 -4.78 3.45
C LEU A 161 6.20 -3.65 2.56
N GLY A 162 4.97 -3.75 2.06
CA GLY A 162 4.34 -2.70 1.24
C GLY A 162 3.46 -1.73 2.02
N GLN A 163 3.41 -1.83 3.36
CA GLN A 163 2.56 -1.00 4.24
C GLN A 163 1.11 -0.87 3.75
N PHE A 164 0.54 -1.97 3.22
CA PHE A 164 -0.80 -1.96 2.63
C PHE A 164 -1.88 -1.76 3.68
N LEU A 165 -2.79 -0.84 3.41
CA LEU A 165 -4.03 -0.69 4.18
C LEU A 165 -4.97 -1.87 3.95
N ALA A 166 -5.83 -2.15 4.93
CA ALA A 166 -6.74 -3.30 4.86
C ALA A 166 -7.69 -3.23 3.66
N GLY A 167 -8.23 -2.04 3.37
CA GLY A 167 -9.13 -1.82 2.23
C GLY A 167 -8.43 -2.00 0.88
N THR A 168 -7.24 -1.43 0.72
CA THR A 168 -6.43 -1.57 -0.51
C THR A 168 -6.05 -3.03 -0.73
N TRP A 169 -5.60 -3.73 0.32
CA TRP A 169 -5.24 -5.14 0.24
C TRP A 169 -6.42 -6.03 -0.19
N GLN A 170 -7.58 -5.82 0.42
CA GLN A 170 -8.81 -6.51 0.03
C GLN A 170 -9.17 -6.20 -1.42
N GLY A 171 -9.13 -4.93 -1.82
CA GLY A 171 -9.37 -4.53 -3.21
C GLY A 171 -8.44 -5.23 -4.19
N MET A 172 -7.14 -5.34 -3.87
CA MET A 172 -6.18 -6.06 -4.71
C MET A 172 -6.54 -7.54 -4.87
N ALA A 173 -7.05 -8.19 -3.82
CA ALA A 173 -7.51 -9.58 -3.88
C ALA A 173 -8.80 -9.75 -4.68
N GLU A 174 -9.62 -8.71 -4.83
CA GLU A 174 -10.87 -8.75 -5.59
C GLU A 174 -10.65 -8.48 -7.08
N ILE A 175 -9.49 -7.98 -7.49
CA ILE A 175 -9.27 -7.61 -8.89
C ILE A 175 -8.63 -8.75 -9.69
N PRO A 176 -9.28 -9.24 -10.76
CA PRO A 176 -8.70 -10.28 -11.61
C PRO A 176 -7.30 -9.95 -12.13
N GLY A 177 -6.43 -10.97 -12.14
CA GLY A 177 -5.09 -10.88 -12.70
C GLY A 177 -4.00 -10.49 -11.69
N THR A 178 -4.35 -9.95 -10.52
CA THR A 178 -3.37 -9.74 -9.45
C THR A 178 -2.96 -11.07 -8.82
N TRP A 179 -1.76 -11.12 -8.25
CA TRP A 179 -1.28 -12.26 -7.50
C TRP A 179 -2.19 -12.57 -6.30
N LEU A 180 -2.62 -11.54 -5.56
CA LEU A 180 -3.54 -11.74 -4.43
C LEU A 180 -4.89 -12.30 -4.85
N ASN A 181 -5.40 -11.93 -6.02
CA ASN A 181 -6.64 -12.49 -6.53
C ASN A 181 -6.47 -13.96 -6.90
N GLN A 182 -5.33 -14.35 -7.48
CA GLN A 182 -5.02 -15.75 -7.75
C GLN A 182 -4.97 -16.55 -6.45
N GLN A 183 -4.33 -16.02 -5.41
CA GLN A 183 -4.34 -16.65 -4.09
C GLN A 183 -5.76 -16.74 -3.52
N ALA A 184 -6.52 -15.65 -3.52
CA ALA A 184 -7.87 -15.65 -2.98
C ALA A 184 -8.78 -16.65 -3.70
N ARG A 185 -8.68 -16.77 -5.03
CA ARG A 185 -9.39 -17.78 -5.82
C ARG A 185 -8.95 -19.20 -5.47
N GLY A 186 -7.65 -19.46 -5.45
CA GLY A 186 -7.12 -20.79 -5.13
C GLY A 186 -7.45 -21.26 -3.71
N ASN A 187 -7.72 -20.32 -2.80
CA ASN A 187 -8.12 -20.61 -1.42
C ASN A 187 -9.65 -20.63 -1.23
N GLY A 188 -10.47 -20.37 -2.26
CA GLY A 188 -11.92 -20.27 -2.12
C GLY A 188 -12.38 -19.08 -1.27
N TRP A 189 -11.60 -18.00 -1.22
CA TRP A 189 -11.87 -16.81 -0.40
C TRP A 189 -12.76 -15.77 -1.08
N LEU A 190 -13.08 -15.96 -2.36
CA LEU A 190 -13.96 -15.08 -3.11
C LEU A 190 -15.36 -15.68 -3.21
N ASP A 191 -16.38 -14.85 -3.06
CA ASP A 191 -17.77 -15.21 -3.31
C ASP A 191 -18.11 -15.24 -4.82
N ALA A 192 -19.37 -15.53 -5.14
CA ALA A 192 -19.86 -15.57 -6.52
C ALA A 192 -19.72 -14.23 -7.27
N HIS A 193 -19.58 -13.12 -6.56
CA HIS A 193 -19.39 -11.78 -7.11
C HIS A 193 -17.91 -11.38 -7.18
N GLY A 194 -16.98 -12.28 -6.84
CA GLY A 194 -15.56 -12.00 -6.78
C GLY A 194 -15.14 -11.13 -5.59
N LYS A 195 -16.00 -11.00 -4.57
CA LYS A 195 -15.72 -10.25 -3.34
C LYS A 195 -15.13 -11.15 -2.28
N VAL A 196 -14.27 -10.59 -1.43
CA VAL A 196 -13.67 -11.37 -0.35
C VAL A 196 -14.75 -11.73 0.66
N ALA A 197 -14.96 -13.04 0.86
CA ALA A 197 -15.92 -13.55 1.81
C ALA A 197 -15.56 -13.11 3.24
N ALA A 198 -16.56 -12.75 4.05
CA ALA A 198 -16.35 -12.22 5.39
C ALA A 198 -15.48 -13.15 6.28
N GLY A 199 -15.72 -14.46 6.21
CA GLY A 199 -14.96 -15.47 6.95
C GLY A 199 -13.50 -15.63 6.51
N ALA A 200 -13.14 -15.19 5.30
CA ALA A 200 -11.79 -15.26 4.76
C ALA A 200 -10.96 -13.99 5.02
N ARG A 201 -11.60 -12.90 5.47
CA ARG A 201 -10.97 -11.58 5.56
C ARG A 201 -9.73 -11.55 6.46
N SER A 202 -9.76 -12.22 7.61
CA SER A 202 -8.60 -12.27 8.52
C SER A 202 -7.42 -12.99 7.88
N ALA A 203 -7.65 -14.17 7.30
CA ALA A 203 -6.64 -14.95 6.60
C ALA A 203 -6.02 -14.18 5.43
N LEU A 204 -6.85 -13.49 4.65
CA LEU A 204 -6.38 -12.62 3.59
C LEU A 204 -5.49 -11.49 4.13
N LEU A 205 -5.93 -10.78 5.18
CA LEU A 205 -5.17 -9.65 5.74
C LEU A 205 -3.84 -10.08 6.37
N ALA A 206 -3.75 -11.32 6.86
CA ALA A 206 -2.52 -11.89 7.42
C ALA A 206 -1.44 -12.08 6.35
N LEU A 207 -1.80 -12.27 5.08
CA LEU A 207 -0.83 -12.36 3.98
C LEU A 207 0.01 -11.09 3.81
N ARG A 208 -0.36 -9.94 4.38
CA ARG A 208 0.51 -8.75 4.39
C ARG A 208 1.84 -9.00 5.09
N TYR A 209 1.88 -9.92 6.05
CA TYR A 209 3.11 -10.26 6.78
C TYR A 209 3.95 -11.32 6.06
N ASP A 210 3.42 -11.93 4.99
CA ASP A 210 4.18 -12.79 4.12
C ASP A 210 4.98 -11.93 3.12
N PRO A 211 6.33 -12.08 3.07
CA PRO A 211 7.17 -11.23 2.23
C PRO A 211 6.86 -11.41 0.74
N ALA A 212 6.60 -12.63 0.28
CA ALA A 212 6.34 -12.90 -1.13
C ALA A 212 4.99 -12.32 -1.58
N ALA A 213 3.96 -12.47 -0.76
CA ALA A 213 2.65 -11.87 -0.99
C ALA A 213 2.73 -10.34 -1.00
N SER A 214 3.45 -9.74 -0.05
CA SER A 214 3.67 -8.30 -0.01
C SER A 214 4.38 -7.79 -1.27
N ILE A 215 5.51 -8.39 -1.65
CA ILE A 215 6.30 -7.95 -2.81
C ILE A 215 5.49 -8.08 -4.11
N ASN A 216 4.79 -9.20 -4.31
CA ASN A 216 3.92 -9.37 -5.47
C ASN A 216 2.79 -8.34 -5.52
N SER A 217 2.21 -8.02 -4.36
CA SER A 217 1.14 -7.03 -4.27
C SER A 217 1.64 -5.61 -4.52
N VAL A 218 2.85 -5.28 -4.05
CA VAL A 218 3.53 -4.01 -4.38
C VAL A 218 3.71 -3.91 -5.89
N ALA A 219 4.22 -4.97 -6.53
CA ALA A 219 4.40 -4.99 -7.98
C ALA A 219 3.08 -4.78 -8.74
N ASP A 220 2.02 -5.51 -8.36
CA ASP A 220 0.70 -5.36 -8.99
C ASP A 220 0.14 -3.95 -8.81
N TYR A 221 0.23 -3.41 -7.61
CA TYR A 221 -0.32 -2.10 -7.31
C TYR A 221 0.46 -0.99 -8.02
N ALA A 222 1.80 -1.09 -8.05
CA ALA A 222 2.67 -0.21 -8.81
C ALA A 222 2.33 -0.20 -10.31
N ARG A 223 2.23 -1.38 -10.95
CA ARG A 223 1.84 -1.50 -12.36
C ARG A 223 0.48 -0.84 -12.64
N ARG A 224 -0.52 -1.10 -11.81
CA ARG A 224 -1.85 -0.50 -11.95
C ARG A 224 -1.83 1.02 -11.81
N ASN A 225 -1.00 1.54 -10.91
CA ASN A 225 -0.84 2.98 -10.74
C ASN A 225 -0.23 3.59 -12.00
N ILE A 226 0.82 2.98 -12.56
CA ILE A 226 1.41 3.42 -13.83
C ILE A 226 0.37 3.36 -14.96
N ASP A 227 -0.39 2.26 -15.09
CA ASP A 227 -1.45 2.13 -16.10
C ASP A 227 -2.56 3.15 -15.93
N GLY A 228 -2.94 3.46 -14.68
CA GLY A 228 -3.92 4.47 -14.36
C GLY A 228 -3.46 5.87 -14.72
N LEU A 229 -2.21 6.19 -14.41
CA LEU A 229 -1.58 7.47 -14.76
C LEU A 229 -1.45 7.62 -16.28
N ALA A 230 -1.00 6.59 -16.98
CA ALA A 230 -0.89 6.57 -18.44
C ALA A 230 -2.25 6.74 -19.12
N ARG A 231 -3.31 6.08 -18.64
CA ARG A 231 -4.69 6.30 -19.13
C ARG A 231 -5.20 7.71 -18.86
N ALA A 232 -4.69 8.37 -17.82
CA ALA A 232 -4.90 9.77 -17.56
C ALA A 232 -3.88 10.67 -18.30
N GLY A 233 -3.20 10.19 -19.33
CA GLY A 233 -2.26 10.98 -20.13
C GLY A 233 -1.06 11.53 -19.35
N VAL A 234 -0.81 11.02 -18.14
CA VAL A 234 0.41 11.31 -17.38
C VAL A 234 1.45 10.30 -17.82
N THR A 235 2.59 10.79 -18.30
CA THR A 235 3.68 9.96 -18.83
C THR A 235 4.94 10.10 -17.98
N ASP A 236 5.89 9.19 -18.17
CA ASP A 236 7.22 9.24 -17.57
C ASP A 236 7.97 10.54 -17.88
N ARG A 237 7.70 11.19 -19.02
CA ARG A 237 8.22 12.54 -19.30
C ARG A 237 7.84 13.57 -18.23
N ASP A 238 6.68 13.42 -17.60
CA ASP A 238 6.22 14.32 -16.54
C ASP A 238 7.00 14.15 -15.23
N THR A 239 7.81 13.10 -15.13
CA THR A 239 8.74 12.82 -14.01
C THR A 239 10.19 12.69 -14.48
N GLY A 240 10.55 13.31 -15.62
CA GLY A 240 11.93 13.27 -16.12
C GLY A 240 12.42 11.86 -16.51
N GLY A 241 11.50 10.95 -16.87
CA GLY A 241 11.78 9.56 -17.22
C GLY A 241 11.69 8.57 -16.07
N ASN A 242 11.41 9.02 -14.83
CA ASN A 242 11.42 8.14 -13.66
C ASN A 242 10.07 7.43 -13.43
N THR A 243 9.85 6.31 -14.13
CA THR A 243 8.63 5.47 -13.99
C THR A 243 8.40 4.98 -12.57
N ALA A 244 9.48 4.82 -11.80
CA ALA A 244 9.42 4.30 -10.45
C ALA A 244 8.90 5.35 -9.43
N GLN A 245 9.23 6.63 -9.64
CA GLN A 245 8.61 7.75 -8.92
C GLN A 245 7.10 7.86 -9.22
N LEU A 246 6.67 7.66 -10.48
CA LEU A 246 5.24 7.63 -10.82
C LEU A 246 4.49 6.52 -10.09
N ALA A 247 5.07 5.31 -10.06
CA ALA A 247 4.49 4.17 -9.34
C ALA A 247 4.32 4.48 -7.85
N TYR A 248 5.35 5.08 -7.24
CA TYR A 248 5.37 5.44 -5.83
C TYR A 248 4.39 6.57 -5.49
N LEU A 249 4.23 7.58 -6.36
CA LEU A 249 3.23 8.63 -6.20
C LEU A 249 1.81 8.06 -6.11
N GLY A 250 1.47 7.13 -6.99
CA GLY A 250 0.19 6.42 -6.93
C GLY A 250 0.03 5.59 -5.66
N HIS A 251 1.12 5.01 -5.16
CA HIS A 251 1.11 4.25 -3.90
C HIS A 251 0.82 5.15 -2.70
N HIS A 252 1.53 6.29 -2.62
CA HIS A 252 1.45 7.22 -1.49
C HIS A 252 0.18 8.06 -1.44
N LEU A 253 -0.29 8.55 -2.59
CA LEU A 253 -1.45 9.45 -2.66
C LEU A 253 -2.76 8.69 -2.95
N GLY A 254 -2.66 7.47 -3.49
CA GLY A 254 -3.73 6.87 -4.25
C GLY A 254 -3.80 7.45 -5.67
N LEU A 255 -4.26 6.64 -6.62
CA LEU A 255 -4.24 6.97 -8.05
C LEU A 255 -4.94 8.30 -8.39
N GLY A 256 -6.11 8.56 -7.80
CA GLY A 256 -6.88 9.77 -8.12
C GLY A 256 -6.16 11.06 -7.71
N ASP A 257 -5.57 11.09 -6.52
CA ASP A 257 -4.81 12.23 -6.03
C ASP A 257 -3.46 12.35 -6.74
N ALA A 258 -2.83 11.23 -7.11
CA ALA A 258 -1.64 11.25 -7.96
C ALA A 258 -1.92 11.89 -9.34
N ILE A 259 -3.03 11.54 -9.99
CA ILE A 259 -3.44 12.17 -11.27
C ILE A 259 -3.63 13.68 -11.09
N ARG A 260 -4.35 14.12 -10.05
CA ARG A 260 -4.55 15.55 -9.76
C ARG A 260 -3.22 16.25 -9.48
N PHE A 261 -2.37 15.62 -8.69
CA PHE A 261 -1.05 16.14 -8.34
C PHE A 261 -0.18 16.39 -9.59
N MET A 262 -0.26 15.49 -10.57
CA MET A 262 0.47 15.62 -11.84
C MET A 262 -0.17 16.64 -12.79
N ARG A 263 -1.49 16.76 -12.83
CA ARG A 263 -2.23 17.64 -13.76
C ARG A 263 -2.50 19.07 -13.25
N GLY A 264 -1.65 19.60 -12.38
CA GLY A 264 -1.78 21.00 -11.89
C GLY A 264 -1.98 21.14 -10.38
N GLY A 265 -1.97 20.03 -9.65
CA GLY A 265 -1.92 20.01 -8.18
C GLY A 265 -3.26 19.75 -7.51
N LEU A 266 -3.19 19.45 -6.22
CA LEU A 266 -4.33 19.15 -5.37
C LEU A 266 -5.07 20.43 -4.94
N PRO A 267 -6.39 20.38 -4.71
CA PRO A 267 -7.10 21.46 -4.03
C PRO A 267 -6.44 21.81 -2.69
N GLU A 268 -6.43 23.09 -2.31
CA GLU A 268 -5.76 23.58 -1.09
C GLU A 268 -6.19 22.82 0.18
N SER A 269 -7.50 22.61 0.34
CA SER A 269 -8.07 21.86 1.46
C SER A 269 -7.55 20.42 1.49
N ARG A 270 -7.51 19.74 0.33
CA ARG A 270 -7.01 18.36 0.22
C ARG A 270 -5.51 18.29 0.47
N ALA A 271 -4.72 19.22 -0.07
CA ALA A 271 -3.29 19.29 0.13
C ALA A 271 -2.93 19.50 1.61
N ARG A 272 -3.69 20.35 2.32
CA ARG A 272 -3.54 20.55 3.77
C ARG A 272 -3.81 19.27 4.57
N VAL A 273 -4.90 18.56 4.28
CA VAL A 273 -5.23 17.30 4.95
C VAL A 273 -4.10 16.28 4.78
N LEU A 274 -3.61 16.11 3.56
CA LEU A 274 -2.52 15.19 3.27
C LEU A 274 -1.23 15.62 3.95
N LEU A 275 -0.88 16.92 3.93
CA LEU A 275 0.32 17.42 4.60
C LEU A 275 0.24 17.23 6.12
N ASN A 276 -0.91 17.51 6.75
CA ASN A 276 -1.13 17.28 8.19
C ASN A 276 -0.93 15.82 8.57
N ALA A 277 -1.42 14.88 7.74
CA ALA A 277 -1.26 13.45 8.00
C ALA A 277 0.23 13.02 8.00
N GLN A 278 1.06 13.70 7.20
CA GLN A 278 2.47 13.36 7.01
C GLN A 278 3.40 14.03 8.02
N VAL A 279 3.21 15.33 8.31
CA VAL A 279 4.14 16.11 9.14
C VAL A 279 3.51 16.66 10.43
N GLY A 280 2.26 16.30 10.72
CA GLY A 280 1.49 16.86 11.83
C GLY A 280 1.03 18.29 11.56
N THR A 281 0.03 18.75 12.32
CA THR A 281 -0.60 20.07 12.12
C THR A 281 0.41 21.22 12.22
N THR A 282 1.20 21.28 13.29
CA THR A 282 2.20 22.34 13.50
C THR A 282 3.29 22.33 12.42
N GLY A 283 3.73 21.14 11.98
CA GLY A 283 4.72 21.00 10.92
C GLY A 283 4.18 21.41 9.54
N SER A 284 2.89 21.22 9.33
CA SER A 284 2.17 21.60 8.11
C SER A 284 2.00 23.12 8.04
N GLU A 285 1.52 23.76 9.10
CA GLU A 285 1.31 25.21 9.16
C GLU A 285 2.58 26.00 8.81
N ARG A 286 3.72 25.66 9.42
CA ARG A 286 5.01 26.31 9.10
C ARG A 286 5.38 26.20 7.62
N ARG A 287 5.10 25.06 7.00
CA ARG A 287 5.41 24.83 5.57
C ARG A 287 4.46 25.60 4.67
N ILE A 288 3.19 25.69 5.06
CA ILE A 288 2.16 26.43 4.33
C ILE A 288 2.48 27.92 4.33
N GLU A 289 2.87 28.46 5.48
CA GLU A 289 3.32 29.85 5.61
C GLU A 289 4.55 30.12 4.72
N ALA A 290 5.58 29.27 4.80
CA ALA A 290 6.79 29.42 4.00
C ALA A 290 6.56 29.31 2.48
N ALA A 291 5.58 28.49 2.05
CA ALA A 291 5.29 28.26 0.63
C ALA A 291 4.16 29.13 0.07
N GLY A 292 3.50 29.95 0.90
CA GLY A 292 2.36 30.78 0.50
C GLY A 292 1.06 30.00 0.21
N GLY A 293 0.99 28.71 0.55
CA GLY A 293 -0.18 27.87 0.27
C GLY A 293 0.05 26.38 0.54
N ALA A 294 -1.03 25.64 0.82
CA ALA A 294 -0.97 24.21 1.13
C ALA A 294 -0.69 23.35 -0.10
N ARG A 295 -1.17 23.72 -1.28
CA ARG A 295 -0.79 23.03 -2.53
C ARG A 295 0.72 23.08 -2.75
N ALA A 296 1.30 24.28 -2.67
CA ALA A 296 2.73 24.49 -2.88
C ALA A 296 3.55 23.77 -1.80
N ALA A 297 3.18 23.93 -0.52
CA ALA A 297 3.84 23.26 0.59
C ALA A 297 3.83 21.73 0.46
N HIS A 298 2.67 21.14 0.13
CA HIS A 298 2.55 19.70 -0.05
C HIS A 298 3.39 19.20 -1.23
N ARG A 299 3.40 19.93 -2.36
CA ARG A 299 4.22 19.57 -3.53
C ARG A 299 5.71 19.61 -3.22
N THR A 300 6.19 20.68 -2.60
CA THR A 300 7.60 20.82 -2.22
C THR A 300 8.00 19.72 -1.24
N TRP A 301 7.17 19.44 -0.24
CA TRP A 301 7.43 18.36 0.72
C TRP A 301 7.49 16.99 0.04
N LEU A 302 6.52 16.66 -0.82
CA LEU A 302 6.44 15.35 -1.45
C LEU A 302 7.59 15.13 -2.41
N MET A 303 7.92 16.08 -3.29
CA MET A 303 9.04 15.93 -4.22
C MET A 303 10.37 15.77 -3.47
N GLY A 304 10.63 16.62 -2.48
CA GLY A 304 11.84 16.47 -1.68
C GLY A 304 11.87 15.18 -0.86
N TYR A 305 10.71 14.62 -0.48
CA TYR A 305 10.62 13.31 0.16
C TYR A 305 10.97 12.19 -0.82
N LEU A 306 10.45 12.22 -2.05
CA LEU A 306 10.78 11.26 -3.10
C LEU A 306 12.28 11.23 -3.38
N ASP A 307 12.91 12.40 -3.57
CA ASP A 307 14.32 12.50 -3.90
C ASP A 307 15.23 11.89 -2.81
N ARG A 308 14.82 11.93 -1.54
CA ARG A 308 15.58 11.35 -0.43
C ARG A 308 15.32 9.87 -0.20
N LYS A 309 14.11 9.40 -0.49
CA LYS A 309 13.67 8.04 -0.15
C LYS A 309 13.78 7.07 -1.29
N PHE A 310 13.79 7.57 -2.53
CA PHE A 310 13.67 6.74 -3.71
C PHE A 310 14.97 6.79 -4.53
N SER A 311 15.80 5.75 -4.41
CA SER A 311 17.10 5.64 -5.08
C SER A 311 17.23 4.29 -5.81
N PRO A 312 16.61 4.14 -6.99
CA PRO A 312 16.61 2.88 -7.75
C PRO A 312 18.01 2.47 -8.22
N GLU A 313 18.90 3.43 -8.45
CA GLU A 313 20.31 3.21 -8.78
C GLU A 313 21.08 2.40 -7.73
N ARG A 314 20.56 2.27 -6.50
CA ARG A 314 21.15 1.39 -5.47
C ARG A 314 20.93 -0.09 -5.75
N PHE A 315 20.02 -0.44 -6.66
CA PHE A 315 19.55 -1.80 -6.89
C PHE A 315 19.75 -2.30 -8.33
N GLY A 316 20.45 -1.52 -9.16
CA GLY A 316 20.66 -1.79 -10.60
C GLY A 316 22.13 -1.89 -10.99
#